data_AF-A0A3M1STB9-F1
#
_entry.id   AF-A0A3M1STB9-F1
#
_cell.length_a   1.000
_cell.length_b   1.000
_cell.length_c   1.000
_cell.angle_alpha   90.00
_cell.angle_beta   90.00
_cell.angle_gamma   90.00
#
_symmetry.space_group_name_H-M   'P 1'
#
loop_
_entity.id
_entity.type
_entity.pdbx_description
1 polymer ?
#
loop_
_entity_poly.entity_id
_entity_poly.type
_entity_poly.pdbx_seq_one_letter_code
_entity_poly.pdbx_strand_id
1 'polypeptide(L)'
;MTRPLLAAFLLLSATTLPASAQERTGPGSEAAPDGEGDRGPGPRRGRGPFGDPGRFADNAVEFLAKELDLDTEQRERIHELLSRGVQTMWKRVGERMRAGGAEGEFMDSFRKAMEDVRVELANEISKLLTPAQRREFEVLVDQFDRRAQRFEQTRRAWERPDQLFNPKPLSRRLALDKAERALFLGPEETAAVMPFVERLVDARLALYEGRKVRRQDLLNAIDGGASPEEIRQRVADIRAAEQFQQLEILAASQALRELLTIDQEARFVAMGLLE
;
A
#
# COMPACT_ATOMS: atom_id res chain seq x y z
N MET A 1 -1.51 -20.57 5.43
CA MET A 1 -2.35 -19.38 5.20
C MET A 1 -1.71 -18.18 5.87
N THR A 2 -1.09 -17.26 5.14
CA THR A 2 -0.40 -16.12 5.76
C THR A 2 -0.52 -14.91 4.83
N ARG A 3 -1.21 -13.86 5.33
CA ARG A 3 -1.82 -12.74 4.60
C ARG A 3 -0.87 -11.52 4.55
N PRO A 4 -0.81 -10.72 3.47
CA PRO A 4 0.03 -9.52 3.40
C PRO A 4 -0.59 -8.26 4.03
N LEU A 5 0.14 -7.78 5.03
CA LEU A 5 0.57 -6.42 5.40
C LEU A 5 -0.01 -5.16 4.72
N LEU A 6 -0.42 -4.23 5.61
CA LEU A 6 -0.60 -2.77 5.47
C LEU A 6 -1.88 -2.22 4.80
N ALA A 7 -2.87 -1.83 5.62
CA ALA A 7 -3.95 -0.90 5.20
C ALA A 7 -4.81 -0.44 6.37
N ALA A 8 -4.66 0.80 6.87
CA ALA A 8 -5.57 1.27 7.92
C ALA A 8 -5.92 2.77 7.91
N PHE A 9 -5.36 3.55 6.97
CA PHE A 9 -5.64 4.99 6.93
C PHE A 9 -6.91 5.36 6.13
N LEU A 10 -7.56 4.40 5.44
CA LEU A 10 -8.52 4.72 4.38
C LEU A 10 -9.97 4.90 4.79
N LEU A 11 -10.42 4.30 5.89
CA LEU A 11 -11.73 4.67 6.45
C LEU A 11 -11.68 6.06 7.12
N LEU A 12 -10.50 6.55 7.50
CA LEU A 12 -10.26 7.91 8.00
C LEU A 12 -10.07 8.97 6.89
N SER A 13 -9.67 8.57 5.68
CA SER A 13 -9.47 9.49 4.55
C SER A 13 -10.57 9.44 3.49
N ALA A 14 -11.42 8.40 3.48
CA ALA A 14 -12.62 8.35 2.63
C ALA A 14 -13.72 9.34 3.05
N THR A 15 -13.58 10.03 4.19
CA THR A 15 -14.44 11.17 4.56
C THR A 15 -13.89 12.52 4.10
N THR A 16 -12.75 12.54 3.38
CA THR A 16 -12.49 13.67 2.49
C THR A 16 -13.36 13.50 1.25
N LEU A 17 -14.35 14.40 1.17
CA LEU A 17 -15.37 14.66 0.15
C LEU A 17 -15.16 14.00 -1.23
N PRO A 18 -16.24 13.64 -1.96
CA PRO A 18 -16.14 13.22 -3.35
C PRO A 18 -15.30 14.24 -4.14
N ALA A 19 -14.42 13.75 -5.01
CA ALA A 19 -13.46 14.54 -5.79
C ALA A 19 -14.11 15.72 -6.56
N SER A 20 -15.42 15.70 -6.76
CA SER A 20 -16.23 16.79 -7.32
C SER A 20 -16.32 18.05 -6.44
N ALA A 21 -15.84 18.05 -5.19
CA ALA A 21 -15.87 19.20 -4.29
C ALA A 21 -14.52 19.95 -4.15
N GLN A 22 -13.46 19.48 -4.81
CA GLN A 22 -12.11 20.09 -4.74
C GLN A 22 -11.72 20.88 -6.01
N GLU A 23 -12.55 20.88 -7.06
CA GLU A 23 -12.36 21.72 -8.25
C GLU A 23 -13.07 23.07 -8.12
N ARG A 24 -12.61 23.95 -7.20
CA ARG A 24 -12.92 25.39 -7.28
C ARG A 24 -12.03 26.25 -6.38
N THR A 25 -10.73 26.27 -6.66
CA THR A 25 -9.88 27.43 -6.32
C THR A 25 -8.79 27.57 -7.38
N GLY A 26 -9.17 28.18 -8.50
CA GLY A 26 -8.21 28.83 -9.41
C GLY A 26 -7.75 30.17 -8.83
N PRO A 27 -6.56 30.66 -9.23
CA PRO A 27 -5.90 31.80 -8.62
C PRO A 27 -6.48 33.10 -9.17
N GLY A 28 -6.99 33.95 -8.28
CA GLY A 28 -7.52 35.26 -8.62
C GLY A 28 -7.85 36.05 -7.37
N SER A 29 -6.82 36.49 -6.65
CA SER A 29 -6.97 37.58 -5.69
C SER A 29 -6.10 38.73 -6.17
N GLU A 30 -6.74 39.60 -6.95
CA GLU A 30 -6.33 40.98 -7.13
C GLU A 30 -6.23 41.69 -5.78
N ALA A 31 -5.33 42.66 -5.73
CA ALA A 31 -5.05 43.49 -4.58
C ALA A 31 -6.26 44.35 -4.18
N ALA A 32 -6.52 44.44 -2.87
CA ALA A 32 -7.34 45.47 -2.25
C ALA A 32 -6.87 45.72 -0.81
N PRO A 33 -7.12 46.91 -0.24
CA PRO A 33 -6.14 47.68 0.52
C PRO A 33 -6.23 47.51 2.05
N ASP A 34 -5.18 47.99 2.70
CA ASP A 34 -4.98 48.07 4.15
C ASP A 34 -6.22 48.61 4.89
N GLY A 35 -6.84 47.73 5.68
CA GLY A 35 -7.95 48.02 6.56
C GLY A 35 -7.68 47.44 7.95
N GLU A 36 -7.30 48.32 8.85
CA GLU A 36 -6.95 48.09 10.24
C GLU A 36 -8.19 47.73 11.07
N GLY A 37 -8.15 46.59 11.78
CA GLY A 37 -9.00 46.32 12.94
C GLY A 37 -10.22 45.42 12.73
N ASP A 38 -10.03 44.10 12.83
CA ASP A 38 -10.98 43.26 13.56
C ASP A 38 -10.30 42.01 14.13
N ARG A 39 -10.61 41.68 15.38
CA ARG A 39 -10.03 40.53 16.10
C ARG A 39 -10.62 39.25 15.51
N GLY A 40 -9.94 38.73 14.48
CA GLY A 40 -10.31 37.50 13.81
C GLY A 40 -10.50 36.33 14.80
N PRO A 41 -11.44 35.42 14.53
CA PRO A 41 -11.71 34.27 15.37
C PRO A 41 -10.41 33.47 15.51
N GLY A 42 -9.92 33.34 16.74
CA GLY A 42 -8.70 32.60 17.03
C GLY A 42 -8.72 31.22 16.38
N PRO A 43 -7.55 30.65 16.03
CA PRO A 43 -7.47 29.37 15.34
C PRO A 43 -8.31 28.37 16.09
N ARG A 44 -9.45 27.98 15.50
CA ARG A 44 -10.29 26.88 15.99
C ARG A 44 -9.31 25.77 16.27
N ARG A 45 -9.13 25.38 17.54
CA ARG A 45 -8.37 24.20 17.96
C ARG A 45 -8.87 23.07 17.09
N GLY A 46 -8.14 22.83 16.01
CA GLY A 46 -8.54 21.93 14.97
C GLY A 46 -8.56 20.58 15.63
N ARG A 47 -9.76 20.07 15.88
CA ARG A 47 -9.99 18.67 16.16
C ARG A 47 -9.23 17.94 15.06
N GLY A 48 -8.09 17.35 15.41
CA GLY A 48 -7.19 16.78 14.43
C GLY A 48 -7.92 15.76 13.55
N PRO A 49 -7.33 15.31 12.45
CA PRO A 49 -7.93 14.34 11.53
C PRO A 49 -8.38 13.02 12.20
N PHE A 50 -7.99 12.79 13.45
CA PHE A 50 -8.43 11.68 14.31
C PHE A 50 -9.64 12.03 15.22
N GLY A 51 -10.46 13.00 14.82
CA GLY A 51 -11.61 13.46 15.59
C GLY A 51 -12.62 12.34 15.87
N ASP A 52 -12.93 12.17 17.15
CA ASP A 52 -13.96 11.28 17.70
C ASP A 52 -13.88 9.81 17.24
N PRO A 53 -13.28 8.91 18.06
CA PRO A 53 -13.28 7.48 17.78
C PRO A 53 -14.68 6.89 17.52
N GLY A 54 -15.74 7.48 18.08
CA GLY A 54 -17.12 7.03 17.87
C GLY A 54 -17.61 7.25 16.44
N ARG A 55 -17.30 8.41 15.85
CA ARG A 55 -17.75 8.76 14.48
C ARG A 55 -17.17 7.83 13.40
N PHE A 56 -16.01 7.23 13.68
CA PHE A 56 -15.41 6.26 12.77
C PHE A 56 -16.29 5.02 12.60
N ALA A 57 -16.77 4.45 13.71
CA ALA A 57 -17.60 3.26 13.67
C ALA A 57 -18.93 3.54 12.96
N ASP A 58 -19.58 4.67 13.28
CA ASP A 58 -20.82 5.11 12.63
C ASP A 58 -20.67 5.19 11.10
N ASN A 59 -19.65 5.92 10.62
CA ASN A 59 -19.43 6.10 9.18
C ASN A 59 -19.10 4.79 8.47
N ALA A 60 -18.32 3.92 9.12
CA ALA A 60 -17.95 2.62 8.57
C ALA A 60 -19.17 1.69 8.46
N VAL A 61 -20.06 1.70 9.45
CA VAL A 61 -21.31 0.93 9.43
C VAL A 61 -22.26 1.46 8.37
N GLU A 62 -22.42 2.79 8.27
CA GLU A 62 -23.26 3.40 7.24
C GLU A 62 -22.80 3.03 5.83
N PHE A 63 -21.49 3.07 5.59
CA PHE A 63 -20.90 2.61 4.34
C PHE A 63 -21.19 1.14 4.06
N LEU A 64 -20.91 0.24 5.02
CA LEU A 64 -21.16 -1.19 4.83
C LEU A 64 -22.65 -1.50 4.67
N ALA A 65 -23.52 -0.77 5.37
CA ALA A 65 -24.96 -0.91 5.27
C ALA A 65 -25.47 -0.59 3.88
N LYS A 66 -24.91 0.43 3.24
CA LYS A 66 -25.25 0.82 1.88
C LYS A 66 -24.73 -0.19 0.84
N GLU A 67 -23.48 -0.63 0.99
CA GLU A 67 -22.83 -1.48 -0.01
C GLU A 67 -23.27 -2.95 0.06
N LEU A 68 -23.66 -3.45 1.24
CA LEU A 68 -24.01 -4.86 1.47
C LEU A 68 -25.50 -5.07 1.79
N ASP A 69 -26.31 -4.00 1.72
CA ASP A 69 -27.73 -4.01 2.13
C ASP A 69 -27.95 -4.67 3.50
N LEU A 70 -27.22 -4.18 4.51
CA LEU A 70 -27.27 -4.76 5.85
C LEU A 70 -28.61 -4.46 6.52
N ASP A 71 -29.19 -5.46 7.18
CA ASP A 71 -30.35 -5.26 8.06
C ASP A 71 -29.97 -4.55 9.37
N THR A 72 -30.97 -4.14 10.15
CA THR A 72 -30.78 -3.40 11.41
C THR A 72 -29.95 -4.18 12.42
N GLU A 73 -30.16 -5.50 12.54
CA GLU A 73 -29.45 -6.33 13.51
C GLU A 73 -27.97 -6.51 13.12
N GLN A 74 -27.69 -6.72 11.83
CA GLN A 74 -26.34 -6.76 11.28
C GLN A 74 -25.62 -5.43 11.50
N ARG A 75 -26.28 -4.28 11.27
CA ARG A 75 -25.72 -2.95 11.50
C ARG A 75 -25.29 -2.75 12.94
N GLU A 76 -26.16 -3.06 13.90
CA GLU A 76 -25.86 -2.94 15.34
C GLU A 76 -24.68 -3.82 15.75
N ARG A 77 -24.67 -5.09 15.32
CA ARG A 77 -23.58 -6.02 15.63
C ARG A 77 -22.25 -5.59 15.01
N ILE A 78 -22.26 -5.11 13.77
CA ILE A 78 -21.05 -4.61 13.09
C ILE A 78 -20.56 -3.32 13.77
N HIS A 79 -21.47 -2.43 14.18
CA HIS A 79 -21.12 -1.22 14.94
C HIS A 79 -20.40 -1.56 16.25
N GLU A 80 -20.93 -2.51 17.02
CA GLU A 80 -20.29 -2.98 18.25
C GLU A 80 -18.92 -3.59 18.01
N LEU A 81 -18.77 -4.42 16.97
CA LEU A 81 -17.49 -5.01 16.57
C LEU A 81 -16.47 -3.91 16.25
N LEU A 82 -16.83 -2.95 15.41
CA LEU A 82 -15.95 -1.85 15.00
C LEU A 82 -15.55 -0.97 16.19
N SER A 83 -16.51 -0.62 17.05
CA SER A 83 -16.26 0.15 18.28
C SER A 83 -15.27 -0.57 19.21
N ARG A 84 -15.46 -1.87 19.42
CA ARG A 84 -14.56 -2.71 20.22
C ARG A 84 -13.19 -2.86 19.58
N GLY A 85 -13.13 -2.99 18.26
CA GLY A 85 -11.89 -3.06 17.48
C GLY A 85 -11.06 -1.79 17.67
N VAL A 86 -11.68 -0.61 17.55
CA VAL A 86 -11.02 0.69 17.78
C VAL A 86 -10.49 0.79 19.21
N GLN A 87 -11.28 0.42 20.23
CA GLN A 87 -10.81 0.41 21.62
C GLN A 87 -9.62 -0.54 21.83
N THR A 88 -9.69 -1.74 21.24
CA THR A 88 -8.62 -2.74 21.30
C THR A 88 -7.34 -2.24 20.64
N MET A 89 -7.45 -1.61 19.48
CA MET A 89 -6.35 -0.97 18.79
C MET A 89 -5.68 0.09 19.67
N TRP A 90 -6.44 1.04 20.22
CA TRP A 90 -5.91 2.08 21.10
C TRP A 90 -5.24 1.52 22.35
N LYS A 91 -5.81 0.46 22.95
CA LYS A 91 -5.20 -0.23 24.07
C LYS A 91 -3.85 -0.86 23.68
N ARG A 92 -3.78 -1.61 22.58
CA ARG A 92 -2.54 -2.24 22.07
C ARG A 92 -1.47 -1.20 21.74
N VAL A 93 -1.86 -0.08 21.14
CA VAL A 93 -0.97 1.05 20.83
C VAL A 93 -0.44 1.68 22.12
N GLY A 94 -1.32 1.97 23.09
CA GLY A 94 -0.95 2.56 24.37
C GLY A 94 -0.03 1.66 25.21
N GLU A 95 -0.26 0.35 25.20
CA GLU A 95 0.63 -0.64 25.85
C GLU A 95 2.03 -0.64 25.22
N ARG A 96 2.12 -0.59 23.89
CA ARG A 96 3.42 -0.53 23.18
C ARG A 96 4.15 0.79 23.40
N MET A 97 3.43 1.92 23.50
CA MET A 97 4.05 3.19 23.87
C MET A 97 4.61 3.18 25.29
N ARG A 98 3.87 2.64 26.25
CA ARG A 98 4.34 2.53 27.64
C ARG A 98 5.56 1.61 27.78
N ALA A 99 5.74 0.66 26.87
CA ALA A 99 6.90 -0.22 26.83
C ALA A 99 8.20 0.50 26.38
N GLY A 100 8.16 1.80 26.08
CA GLY A 100 9.36 2.62 25.90
C GLY A 100 9.98 2.58 24.50
N GLY A 101 9.20 2.28 23.47
CA GLY A 101 9.69 2.29 22.08
C GLY A 101 10.12 3.68 21.62
N ALA A 102 11.18 3.75 20.80
CA ALA A 102 11.65 5.00 20.20
C ALA A 102 10.54 5.64 19.33
N GLU A 103 10.61 6.95 19.08
CA GLU A 103 9.57 7.70 18.34
C GLU A 103 9.26 7.11 16.94
N GLY A 104 10.26 6.51 16.28
CA GLY A 104 10.06 5.77 15.02
C GLY A 104 9.28 4.44 15.16
N GLU A 105 9.38 3.78 16.32
CA GLU A 105 8.69 2.51 16.61
C GLU A 105 7.20 2.71 16.90
N PHE A 106 6.78 3.92 17.27
CA PHE A 106 5.37 4.24 17.45
C PHE A 106 4.58 4.01 16.16
N MET A 107 5.07 4.52 15.03
CA MET A 107 4.35 4.41 13.75
C MET A 107 4.32 2.96 13.24
N ASP A 108 5.39 2.20 13.44
CA ASP A 108 5.45 0.78 13.09
C ASP A 108 4.52 -0.06 13.97
N SER A 109 4.54 0.19 15.29
CA SER A 109 3.68 -0.49 16.25
C SER A 109 2.21 -0.18 16.05
N PHE A 110 1.88 1.07 15.70
CA PHE A 110 0.55 1.51 15.33
C PHE A 110 0.07 0.81 14.06
N ARG A 111 0.89 0.78 13.01
CA ARG A 111 0.56 0.08 11.76
C ARG A 111 0.27 -1.40 11.99
N LYS A 112 1.11 -2.09 12.76
CA LYS A 112 0.91 -3.51 13.08
C LYS A 112 -0.37 -3.74 13.89
N ALA A 113 -0.62 -2.92 14.92
CA ALA A 113 -1.83 -3.05 15.74
C ALA A 113 -3.11 -2.86 14.92
N MET A 114 -3.10 -1.86 14.03
CA MET A 114 -4.21 -1.60 13.11
C MET A 114 -4.45 -2.77 12.16
N GLU A 115 -3.40 -3.34 11.60
CA GLU A 115 -3.51 -4.49 10.71
C GLU A 115 -4.07 -5.72 11.41
N ASP A 116 -3.57 -6.04 12.60
CA ASP A 116 -4.05 -7.18 13.39
C ASP A 116 -5.56 -7.03 13.66
N VAL A 117 -5.99 -5.83 14.12
CA VAL A 117 -7.39 -5.51 14.38
C VAL A 117 -8.23 -5.55 13.11
N ARG A 118 -7.72 -5.09 11.97
CA ARG A 118 -8.41 -5.15 10.68
C ARG A 118 -8.70 -6.58 10.26
N VAL A 119 -7.70 -7.47 10.32
CA VAL A 119 -7.87 -8.87 9.93
C VAL A 119 -8.86 -9.58 10.84
N GLU A 120 -8.78 -9.29 12.15
CA GLU A 120 -9.72 -9.78 13.15
C GLU A 120 -11.15 -9.31 12.84
N LEU A 121 -11.36 -8.00 12.65
CA LEU A 121 -12.66 -7.42 12.31
C LEU A 121 -13.23 -7.96 11.00
N ALA A 122 -12.43 -8.07 9.95
CA ALA A 122 -12.89 -8.60 8.66
C ALA A 122 -13.37 -10.05 8.80
N ASN A 123 -12.66 -10.88 9.59
CA ASN A 123 -13.08 -12.24 9.86
C ASN A 123 -14.39 -12.29 10.67
N GLU A 124 -14.55 -11.44 11.69
CA GLU A 124 -15.77 -11.40 12.51
C GLU A 124 -16.98 -10.86 11.73
N ILE A 125 -16.80 -9.79 10.95
CA ILE A 125 -17.85 -9.25 10.06
C ILE A 125 -18.30 -10.33 9.07
N SER A 126 -17.37 -11.05 8.43
CA SER A 126 -17.68 -12.12 7.48
C SER A 126 -18.59 -13.22 8.05
N LYS A 127 -18.53 -13.48 9.36
CA LYS A 127 -19.42 -14.45 10.06
C LYS A 127 -20.85 -13.94 10.22
N LEU A 128 -21.06 -12.63 10.28
CA LEU A 128 -22.38 -12.00 10.41
C LEU A 128 -23.10 -11.83 9.06
N LEU A 129 -22.36 -11.91 7.96
CA LEU A 129 -22.89 -11.73 6.62
C LEU A 129 -23.47 -13.02 6.05
N THR A 130 -24.53 -12.88 5.24
CA THR A 130 -25.04 -13.97 4.40
C THR A 130 -23.98 -14.41 3.37
N PRO A 131 -24.09 -15.62 2.77
CA PRO A 131 -23.14 -16.07 1.77
C PRO A 131 -22.99 -15.14 0.56
N ALA A 132 -24.05 -14.43 0.16
CA ALA A 132 -24.02 -13.46 -0.92
C ALA A 132 -23.25 -12.19 -0.51
N GLN A 133 -23.64 -11.56 0.60
CA GLN A 133 -22.98 -10.38 1.18
C GLN A 133 -21.49 -10.65 1.46
N ARG A 134 -21.12 -11.86 1.88
CA ARG A 134 -19.73 -12.24 2.13
C ARG A 134 -18.86 -12.10 0.88
N ARG A 135 -19.36 -12.50 -0.30
CA ARG A 135 -18.61 -12.38 -1.57
C ARG A 135 -18.38 -10.91 -1.93
N GLU A 136 -19.39 -10.07 -1.77
CA GLU A 136 -19.28 -8.62 -2.00
C GLU A 136 -18.32 -7.97 -1.00
N PHE A 137 -18.40 -8.39 0.27
CA PHE A 137 -17.49 -7.92 1.31
C PHE A 137 -16.02 -8.30 1.03
N GLU A 138 -15.76 -9.50 0.53
CA GLU A 138 -14.41 -9.91 0.11
C GLU A 138 -13.86 -9.02 -1.01
N VAL A 139 -14.72 -8.62 -1.98
CA VAL A 139 -14.34 -7.67 -3.02
C VAL A 139 -14.05 -6.28 -2.43
N LEU A 140 -14.88 -5.80 -1.50
CA LEU A 140 -14.63 -4.52 -0.83
C LEU A 140 -13.31 -4.53 -0.05
N VAL A 141 -13.01 -5.60 0.69
CA VAL A 141 -11.73 -5.75 1.41
C VAL A 141 -10.54 -5.70 0.45
N ASP A 142 -10.61 -6.40 -0.69
CA ASP A 142 -9.55 -6.36 -1.71
C ASP A 142 -9.38 -4.95 -2.31
N GLN A 143 -10.48 -4.24 -2.59
CA GLN A 143 -10.44 -2.86 -3.07
C GLN A 143 -9.80 -1.90 -2.06
N PHE A 144 -10.12 -2.05 -0.77
CA PHE A 144 -9.49 -1.27 0.29
C PHE A 144 -7.99 -1.53 0.37
N ASP A 145 -7.56 -2.80 0.25
CA ASP A 145 -6.15 -3.17 0.28
C ASP A 145 -5.39 -2.57 -0.91
N ARG A 146 -5.94 -2.63 -2.13
CA ARG A 146 -5.35 -1.99 -3.31
C ARG A 146 -5.21 -0.48 -3.14
N ARG A 147 -6.26 0.18 -2.63
CA ARG A 147 -6.23 1.64 -2.40
C ARG A 147 -5.21 2.00 -1.32
N ALA A 148 -5.10 1.19 -0.27
CA ALA A 148 -4.13 1.42 0.80
C ALA A 148 -2.70 1.31 0.30
N GLN A 149 -2.42 0.32 -0.53
CA GLN A 149 -1.12 0.16 -1.18
C GLN A 149 -0.79 1.38 -2.05
N ARG A 150 -1.74 1.89 -2.85
CA ARG A 150 -1.53 3.13 -3.63
C ARG A 150 -1.28 4.35 -2.75
N PHE A 151 -2.05 4.51 -1.68
CA PHE A 151 -1.86 5.61 -0.74
C PHE A 151 -0.49 5.52 -0.05
N GLU A 152 -0.07 4.33 0.37
CA GLU A 152 1.24 4.13 0.99
C GLU A 152 2.37 4.38 -0.01
N GLN A 153 2.24 3.92 -1.26
CA GLN A 153 3.16 4.26 -2.33
C GLN A 153 3.27 5.77 -2.50
N THR A 154 2.13 6.47 -2.52
CA THR A 154 2.08 7.94 -2.62
C THR A 154 2.75 8.59 -1.41
N ARG A 155 2.41 8.22 -0.18
CA ARG A 155 3.03 8.76 1.04
C ARG A 155 4.55 8.55 1.05
N ARG A 156 4.99 7.33 0.74
CA ARG A 156 6.43 7.00 0.66
C ARG A 156 7.12 7.83 -0.41
N ALA A 157 6.46 8.04 -1.54
CA ALA A 157 6.92 8.92 -2.59
C ALA A 157 7.06 10.39 -2.15
N TRP A 158 6.14 10.90 -1.32
CA TRP A 158 6.26 12.25 -0.73
C TRP A 158 7.38 12.35 0.30
N GLU A 159 7.56 11.32 1.13
CA GLU A 159 8.62 11.26 2.16
C GLU A 159 10.01 10.99 1.57
N ARG A 160 10.05 10.27 0.45
CA ARG A 160 11.25 9.82 -0.26
C ARG A 160 11.01 9.91 -1.77
N PRO A 161 11.21 11.10 -2.37
CA PRO A 161 10.97 11.33 -3.80
C PRO A 161 11.76 10.38 -4.71
N ASP A 162 12.89 9.85 -4.24
CA ASP A 162 13.67 8.82 -4.92
C ASP A 162 12.90 7.50 -5.11
N GLN A 163 11.92 7.20 -4.24
CA GLN A 163 11.08 6.00 -4.34
C GLN A 163 9.97 6.11 -5.38
N LEU A 164 9.63 7.32 -5.86
CA LEU A 164 8.67 7.49 -6.97
C LEU A 164 9.14 6.80 -8.24
N PHE A 165 10.45 6.89 -8.49
CA PHE A 165 11.07 6.39 -9.72
C PHE A 165 11.67 5.00 -9.55
N ASN A 166 11.62 4.43 -8.34
CA ASN A 166 12.09 3.08 -8.06
C ASN A 166 11.26 2.45 -6.93
N PRO A 167 9.98 2.12 -7.19
CA PRO A 167 9.12 1.53 -6.18
C PRO A 167 9.73 0.20 -5.72
N LYS A 168 9.67 -0.06 -4.41
CA LYS A 168 10.11 -1.34 -3.86
C LYS A 168 9.28 -2.45 -4.51
N PRO A 169 9.90 -3.48 -5.13
CA PRO A 169 9.16 -4.60 -5.68
C PRO A 169 8.40 -5.33 -4.57
N LEU A 170 7.35 -6.05 -4.97
CA LEU A 170 6.68 -6.99 -4.07
C LEU A 170 7.73 -7.94 -3.46
N SER A 171 7.53 -8.35 -2.20
CA SER A 171 8.41 -9.37 -1.62
C SER A 171 8.32 -10.64 -2.45
N ARG A 172 9.43 -11.40 -2.52
CA ARG A 172 9.52 -12.66 -3.28
C ARG A 172 8.27 -13.52 -3.09
N ARG A 173 7.96 -13.78 -1.82
CA ARG A 173 6.79 -14.57 -1.41
C ARG A 173 5.47 -14.05 -1.98
N LEU A 174 5.23 -12.75 -1.92
CA LEU A 174 3.97 -12.15 -2.40
C LEU A 174 3.90 -12.12 -3.92
N ALA A 175 5.03 -11.92 -4.60
CA ALA A 175 5.09 -12.03 -6.05
C ALA A 175 4.74 -13.45 -6.52
N LEU A 176 5.26 -14.48 -5.83
CA LEU A 176 4.98 -15.89 -6.14
C LEU A 176 3.53 -16.28 -5.83
N ASP A 177 3.02 -15.93 -4.65
CA ASP A 177 1.62 -16.19 -4.28
C ASP A 177 0.64 -15.48 -5.24
N LYS A 178 0.97 -14.26 -5.69
CA LYS A 178 0.19 -13.55 -6.71
C LYS A 178 0.23 -14.24 -8.07
N ALA A 179 1.40 -14.72 -8.48
CA ALA A 179 1.59 -15.44 -9.74
C ALA A 179 0.81 -16.76 -9.74
N GLU A 180 0.96 -17.57 -8.69
CA GLU A 180 0.29 -18.86 -8.53
C GLU A 180 -1.24 -18.73 -8.64
N ARG A 181 -1.83 -17.74 -7.94
CA ARG A 181 -3.27 -17.47 -8.00
C ARG A 181 -3.77 -17.05 -9.38
N ALA A 182 -2.93 -16.43 -10.18
CA ALA A 182 -3.32 -15.93 -11.50
C ALA A 182 -3.19 -16.96 -12.63
N LEU A 183 -2.41 -18.01 -12.38
CA LEU A 183 -2.17 -19.09 -13.34
C LEU A 183 -3.38 -20.02 -13.46
N PHE A 184 -4.17 -20.20 -12.38
CA PHE A 184 -5.30 -21.14 -12.31
C PHE A 184 -4.94 -22.54 -12.85
N LEU A 185 -3.73 -23.00 -12.53
CA LEU A 185 -3.16 -24.24 -13.03
C LEU A 185 -3.47 -25.42 -12.11
N GLY A 186 -3.48 -26.63 -12.68
CA GLY A 186 -3.44 -27.85 -11.89
C GLY A 186 -2.10 -28.02 -11.14
N PRO A 187 -1.99 -28.96 -10.19
CA PRO A 187 -0.75 -29.17 -9.44
C PRO A 187 0.47 -29.49 -10.32
N GLU A 188 0.28 -30.29 -11.37
CA GLU A 188 1.36 -30.70 -12.28
C GLU A 188 1.85 -29.52 -13.15
N GLU A 189 0.92 -28.76 -13.72
CA GLU A 189 1.26 -27.57 -14.51
C GLU A 189 1.88 -26.48 -13.64
N THR A 190 1.39 -26.31 -12.41
CA THR A 190 1.99 -25.41 -11.42
C THR A 190 3.43 -25.79 -11.13
N ALA A 191 3.71 -27.09 -10.93
CA ALA A 191 5.08 -27.57 -10.71
C ALA A 191 6.00 -27.32 -11.92
N ALA A 192 5.47 -27.34 -13.14
CA ALA A 192 6.22 -27.04 -14.36
C ALA A 192 6.50 -25.53 -14.56
N VAL A 193 5.51 -24.67 -14.27
CA VAL A 193 5.58 -23.22 -14.55
C VAL A 193 6.25 -22.43 -13.43
N MET A 194 6.03 -22.78 -12.17
CA MET A 194 6.50 -21.99 -11.02
C MET A 194 8.02 -21.78 -10.96
N PRO A 195 8.89 -22.72 -11.34
CA PRO A 195 10.34 -22.47 -11.40
C PRO A 195 10.73 -21.30 -12.33
N PHE A 196 9.99 -21.09 -13.43
CA PHE A 196 10.23 -19.99 -14.37
C PHE A 196 9.74 -18.66 -13.80
N VAL A 197 8.59 -18.68 -13.11
CA VAL A 197 8.10 -17.53 -12.34
C VAL A 197 9.10 -17.13 -11.25
N GLU A 198 9.62 -18.11 -10.50
CA GLU A 198 10.64 -17.89 -9.47
C GLU A 198 11.88 -17.22 -10.05
N ARG A 199 12.41 -17.75 -11.16
CA ARG A 199 13.56 -17.16 -11.84
C ARG A 199 13.32 -15.71 -12.27
N LEU A 200 12.14 -15.40 -12.81
CA LEU A 200 11.77 -14.03 -13.21
C LEU A 200 11.67 -13.09 -12.00
N VAL A 201 11.02 -13.54 -10.92
CA VAL A 201 10.90 -12.77 -9.68
C VAL A 201 12.27 -12.52 -9.07
N ASP A 202 13.13 -13.54 -9.02
CA ASP A 202 14.47 -13.44 -8.46
C ASP A 202 15.36 -12.49 -9.28
N ALA A 203 15.29 -12.54 -10.62
CA ALA A 203 16.00 -11.60 -11.49
C ALA A 203 15.57 -10.14 -11.25
N ARG A 204 14.26 -9.89 -11.09
CA ARG A 204 13.72 -8.55 -10.78
C ARG A 204 14.16 -8.05 -9.41
N LEU A 205 14.17 -8.91 -8.40
CA LEU A 205 14.67 -8.59 -7.07
C LEU A 205 16.18 -8.28 -7.09
N ALA A 206 16.95 -9.06 -7.84
CA ALA A 206 18.39 -8.84 -8.01
C ALA A 206 18.69 -7.51 -8.71
N LEU A 207 17.90 -7.11 -9.72
CA LEU A 207 17.99 -5.78 -10.32
C LEU A 207 17.72 -4.67 -9.30
N TYR A 208 16.65 -4.78 -8.52
CA TYR A 208 16.28 -3.77 -7.54
C TYR A 208 17.33 -3.62 -6.42
N GLU A 209 17.75 -4.72 -5.79
CA GLU A 209 18.77 -4.67 -4.73
C GLU A 209 20.13 -4.23 -5.29
N GLY A 210 20.50 -4.69 -6.49
CA GLY A 210 21.72 -4.25 -7.19
C GLY A 210 21.72 -2.74 -7.47
N ARG A 211 20.60 -2.19 -7.94
CA ARG A 211 20.42 -0.73 -8.09
C ARG A 211 20.60 0.01 -6.79
N LYS A 212 19.97 -0.47 -5.71
CA LYS A 212 20.03 0.15 -4.40
C LYS A 212 21.46 0.21 -3.86
N VAL A 213 22.18 -0.90 -3.90
CA VAL A 213 23.58 -0.99 -3.43
C VAL A 213 24.46 -0.05 -4.27
N ARG A 214 24.44 -0.16 -5.60
CA ARG A 214 25.34 0.65 -6.44
C ARG A 214 25.04 2.15 -6.39
N ARG A 215 23.76 2.55 -6.24
CA ARG A 215 23.40 3.96 -6.02
C ARG A 215 23.92 4.46 -4.69
N GLN A 216 23.79 3.68 -3.62
CA GLN A 216 24.36 4.04 -2.33
C GLN A 216 25.89 4.15 -2.40
N ASP A 217 26.56 3.24 -3.09
CA ASP A 217 28.01 3.29 -3.30
C ASP A 217 28.44 4.52 -4.10
N LEU A 218 27.66 4.93 -5.09
CA LEU A 218 27.89 6.16 -5.84
C LEU A 218 27.71 7.40 -4.96
N LEU A 219 26.65 7.45 -4.15
CA LEU A 219 26.42 8.55 -3.20
C LEU A 219 27.55 8.66 -2.19
N ASN A 220 27.95 7.53 -1.59
CA ASN A 220 29.07 7.48 -0.64
C ASN A 220 30.38 7.96 -1.30
N ALA A 221 30.61 7.63 -2.57
CA ALA A 221 31.79 8.10 -3.30
C ALA A 221 31.74 9.62 -3.55
N ILE A 222 30.57 10.17 -3.90
CA ILE A 222 30.36 11.61 -4.06
C ILE A 222 30.63 12.33 -2.74
N ASP A 223 30.02 11.88 -1.64
CA ASP A 223 30.17 12.46 -0.31
C ASP A 223 31.62 12.33 0.21
N GLY A 224 32.32 11.27 -0.20
CA GLY A 224 33.74 11.03 0.09
C GLY A 224 34.72 11.86 -0.75
N GLY A 225 34.23 12.72 -1.65
CA GLY A 225 35.07 13.59 -2.48
C GLY A 225 35.74 12.89 -3.66
N ALA A 226 35.14 11.82 -4.19
CA ALA A 226 35.62 11.15 -5.39
C ALA A 226 35.77 12.14 -6.56
N SER A 227 36.77 11.90 -7.39
CA SER A 227 37.05 12.72 -8.56
C SER A 227 35.94 12.60 -9.63
N PRO A 228 35.77 13.61 -10.52
CA PRO A 228 34.82 13.53 -11.62
C PRO A 228 35.03 12.35 -12.57
N GLU A 229 36.26 11.82 -12.66
CA GLU A 229 36.56 10.64 -13.47
C GLU A 229 36.07 9.35 -12.80
N GLU A 230 36.33 9.18 -11.51
CA GLU A 230 35.82 8.05 -10.73
C GLU A 230 34.29 8.03 -10.69
N ILE A 231 33.64 9.19 -10.52
CA ILE A 231 32.18 9.31 -10.58
C ILE A 231 31.66 8.87 -11.96
N ARG A 232 32.30 9.32 -13.06
CA ARG A 232 31.92 8.90 -14.42
C ARG A 232 32.08 7.40 -14.64
N GLN A 233 33.17 6.81 -14.16
CA GLN A 233 33.40 5.37 -14.25
C GLN A 233 32.33 4.59 -13.50
N ARG A 234 32.03 4.96 -12.25
CA ARG A 234 30.97 4.30 -11.44
C ARG A 234 29.60 4.39 -12.11
N VAL A 235 29.27 5.53 -12.72
CA VAL A 235 28.02 5.68 -13.48
C VAL A 235 28.01 4.76 -14.71
N ALA A 236 29.13 4.62 -15.42
CA ALA A 236 29.24 3.68 -16.54
C ALA A 236 29.07 2.22 -16.09
N ASP A 237 29.72 1.83 -14.98
CA ASP A 237 29.61 0.48 -14.41
C ASP A 237 28.17 0.17 -13.96
N ILE A 238 27.48 1.13 -13.35
CA ILE A 238 26.06 1.02 -12.99
C ILE A 238 25.22 0.75 -14.24
N ARG A 239 25.41 1.53 -15.31
CA ARG A 239 24.65 1.36 -16.56
C ARG A 239 24.89 0.00 -17.19
N ALA A 240 26.13 -0.45 -17.26
CA ALA A 240 26.48 -1.76 -17.79
C ALA A 240 25.84 -2.90 -16.98
N ALA A 241 25.92 -2.82 -15.64
CA ALA A 241 25.30 -3.81 -14.76
C ALA A 241 23.78 -3.83 -14.88
N GLU A 242 23.13 -2.67 -15.01
CA GLU A 242 21.68 -2.59 -15.22
C GLU A 242 21.26 -3.19 -16.57
N GLN A 243 22.00 -2.91 -17.65
CA GLN A 243 21.73 -3.50 -18.97
C GLN A 243 21.84 -5.03 -18.92
N PHE A 244 22.85 -5.56 -18.25
CA PHE A 244 23.02 -7.00 -18.09
C PHE A 244 21.82 -7.63 -17.35
N GLN A 245 21.41 -7.06 -16.22
CA GLN A 245 20.26 -7.55 -15.46
C GLN A 245 18.94 -7.42 -16.22
N GLN A 246 18.78 -6.39 -17.06
CA GLN A 246 17.62 -6.27 -17.96
C GLN A 246 17.58 -7.40 -18.98
N LEU A 247 18.72 -7.82 -19.53
CA LEU A 247 18.79 -8.97 -20.43
C LEU A 247 18.44 -10.28 -19.70
N GLU A 248 18.85 -10.45 -18.44
CA GLU A 248 18.44 -11.61 -17.63
C GLU A 248 16.93 -11.66 -17.39
N ILE A 249 16.32 -10.51 -17.09
CA ILE A 249 14.85 -10.39 -16.94
C ILE A 249 14.16 -10.69 -18.26
N LEU A 250 14.65 -10.17 -19.38
CA LEU A 250 14.11 -10.43 -20.71
C LEU A 250 14.15 -11.93 -21.03
N ALA A 251 15.30 -12.58 -20.80
CA ALA A 251 15.47 -14.01 -21.04
C ALA A 251 14.56 -14.86 -20.13
N ALA A 252 14.44 -14.51 -18.85
CA ALA A 252 13.52 -15.18 -17.94
C ALA A 252 12.05 -14.98 -18.34
N SER A 253 11.70 -13.79 -18.82
CA SER A 253 10.34 -13.47 -19.29
C SER A 253 9.99 -14.26 -20.55
N GLN A 254 10.90 -14.34 -21.52
CA GLN A 254 10.71 -15.14 -22.74
C GLN A 254 10.53 -16.62 -22.43
N ALA A 255 11.40 -17.19 -21.58
CA ALA A 255 11.28 -18.57 -21.16
C ALA A 255 9.95 -18.86 -20.43
N LEU A 256 9.43 -17.91 -19.65
CA LEU A 256 8.11 -18.04 -19.04
C LEU A 256 6.99 -17.99 -20.09
N ARG A 257 7.03 -17.05 -21.04
CA ARG A 257 6.00 -16.91 -22.09
C ARG A 257 5.85 -18.16 -22.95
N GLU A 258 6.93 -18.90 -23.19
CA GLU A 258 6.89 -20.18 -23.92
C GLU A 258 6.01 -21.25 -23.24
N LEU A 259 5.75 -21.11 -21.94
CA LEU A 259 4.95 -22.05 -21.15
C LEU A 259 3.52 -21.55 -20.86
N LEU A 260 3.27 -20.25 -21.07
CA LEU A 260 1.97 -19.65 -20.76
C LEU A 260 1.03 -19.73 -21.95
N THR A 261 -0.25 -19.94 -21.67
CA THR A 261 -1.31 -19.64 -22.63
C THR A 261 -1.49 -18.12 -22.77
N ILE A 262 -2.08 -17.67 -23.88
CA ILE A 262 -2.35 -16.24 -24.13
C ILE A 262 -3.15 -15.61 -22.99
N ASP A 263 -4.14 -16.31 -22.43
CA ASP A 263 -4.96 -15.80 -21.33
C ASP A 263 -4.15 -15.63 -20.03
N GLN A 264 -3.23 -16.56 -19.76
CA GLN A 264 -2.34 -16.48 -18.59
C GLN A 264 -1.31 -15.37 -18.76
N GLU A 265 -0.73 -15.23 -19.95
CA GLU A 265 0.16 -14.12 -20.28
C GLU A 265 -0.54 -12.78 -20.08
N ALA A 266 -1.76 -12.62 -20.58
CA ALA A 266 -2.55 -11.40 -20.41
C ALA A 266 -2.79 -11.06 -18.92
N ARG A 267 -3.06 -12.07 -18.08
CA ARG A 267 -3.17 -11.87 -16.63
C ARG A 267 -1.84 -11.46 -16.00
N PHE A 268 -0.72 -12.05 -16.43
CA PHE A 268 0.61 -11.70 -15.93
C PHE A 268 0.99 -10.27 -16.29
N VAL A 269 0.68 -9.83 -17.52
CA VAL A 269 0.86 -8.44 -17.97
C VAL A 269 -0.03 -7.50 -17.15
N ALA A 270 -1.33 -7.81 -17.00
CA ALA A 270 -2.27 -6.99 -16.22
C ALA A 270 -1.85 -6.84 -14.74
N MET A 271 -1.15 -7.83 -14.19
CA MET A 271 -0.62 -7.81 -12.83
C MET A 271 0.76 -7.16 -12.70
N GLY A 272 1.41 -6.81 -13.81
CA GLY A 272 2.77 -6.29 -13.88
C GLY A 272 3.86 -7.33 -13.58
N LEU A 273 3.57 -8.63 -13.72
CA LEU A 273 4.58 -9.70 -13.59
C LEU A 273 5.36 -9.92 -14.88
N LEU A 274 4.73 -9.72 -16.03
CA LEU A 274 5.37 -9.61 -17.34
C LEU A 274 5.24 -8.16 -17.85
N GLU A 275 6.20 -7.73 -18.67
CA GLU A 275 6.15 -6.48 -19.44
C GLU A 275 5.70 -6.74 -20.87
#